data_AF-A0A2H5XD30-F1
#
_entry.id   AF-A0A2H5XD30-F1
#
_cell.length_a   1.000
_cell.length_b   1.000
_cell.length_c   1.000
_cell.angle_alpha   90.00
_cell.angle_beta   90.00
_cell.angle_gamma   90.00
#
_symmetry.space_group_name_H-M   'P 1'
#
loop_
_entity.id
_entity.type
_entity.pdbx_description
1 polymer ?
#
loop_
_entity_poly.entity_id
_entity_poly.type
_entity_poly.pdbx_seq_one_letter_code
_entity_poly.pdbx_strand_id
1 'polypeptide(L)'
;MQPELMRELITVDAFDRWLQVAAFIGVLAGVTVGVVAARRWTHPRKWALGALTGLLCGALLPLTYGLWRLYLWRIRIDLDREFVGLHRVEVLLGNVALFAGVGAAVGFVGRKYAEWLWRQLNRR
;
A
#
# COMPACT_ATOMS: atom_id res chain seq x y z
N MET A 1 20.77 -33.12 15.37
CA MET A 1 19.61 -32.53 14.66
C MET A 1 20.14 -31.58 13.61
N GLN A 2 19.78 -31.77 12.34
CA GLN A 2 20.32 -31.01 11.21
C GLN A 2 19.96 -29.52 11.33
N PRO A 3 20.93 -28.59 11.23
CA PRO A 3 20.69 -27.14 11.30
C PRO A 3 20.19 -26.53 9.97
N GLU A 4 19.66 -27.34 9.04
CA GLU A 4 19.40 -26.91 7.65
C GLU A 4 17.93 -26.57 7.32
N LEU A 5 16.99 -26.61 8.27
CA LEU A 5 15.56 -26.69 7.91
C LEU A 5 14.70 -25.41 7.96
N MET A 6 15.25 -24.22 8.22
CA MET A 6 14.49 -22.96 8.05
C MET A 6 15.39 -21.80 7.61
N ARG A 7 16.09 -21.97 6.48
CA ARG A 7 16.56 -20.79 5.75
C ARG A 7 15.32 -20.14 5.13
N GLU A 8 14.72 -19.16 5.82
CA GLU A 8 13.64 -18.34 5.26
C GLU A 8 14.07 -17.90 3.84
N LEU A 9 13.25 -18.22 2.83
CA LEU A 9 13.56 -17.89 1.43
C LEU A 9 13.78 -16.38 1.25
N ILE A 10 13.11 -15.60 2.10
CA ILE A 10 13.25 -14.15 2.25
C ILE A 10 13.20 -13.85 3.74
N THR A 11 14.28 -13.30 4.29
CA THR A 11 14.29 -12.86 5.69
C THR A 11 13.41 -11.64 5.90
N VAL A 12 12.87 -11.48 7.12
CA VAL A 12 12.08 -10.29 7.50
C VAL A 12 12.82 -8.99 7.18
N ASP A 13 14.13 -8.93 7.44
CA ASP A 13 14.96 -7.76 7.12
C ASP A 13 15.11 -7.51 5.61
N ALA A 14 15.25 -8.58 4.83
CA ALA A 14 15.31 -8.46 3.37
C ALA A 14 13.97 -7.93 2.84
N PHE A 15 12.84 -8.48 3.31
CA PHE A 15 11.51 -8.03 2.94
C PHE A 15 11.26 -6.57 3.34
N ASP A 16 11.63 -6.16 4.56
CA ASP A 16 11.47 -4.77 5.01
C ASP A 16 12.22 -3.78 4.11
N ARG A 17 13.47 -4.08 3.75
CA ARG A 17 14.26 -3.26 2.82
C ARG A 17 13.65 -3.21 1.43
N TRP A 18 13.21 -4.36 0.90
CA TRP A 18 12.57 -4.41 -0.42
C TRP A 18 11.28 -3.60 -0.44
N LEU A 19 10.45 -3.70 0.60
CA LEU A 19 9.20 -2.97 0.70
C LEU A 19 9.43 -1.47 0.90
N GLN A 20 10.46 -1.09 1.66
CA GLN A 20 10.88 0.32 1.78
C GLN A 20 11.30 0.89 0.42
N VAL A 21 12.15 0.18 -0.33
CA VAL A 21 12.57 0.59 -1.68
C VAL A 21 11.36 0.66 -2.62
N ALA A 22 10.47 -0.34 -2.58
CA ALA A 22 9.24 -0.36 -3.35
C ALA A 22 8.31 0.81 -3.00
N ALA A 23 8.24 1.23 -1.74
CA ALA A 23 7.46 2.41 -1.33
C ALA A 23 7.96 3.68 -2.04
N PHE A 24 9.27 3.90 -2.10
CA PHE A 24 9.82 5.08 -2.80
C PHE A 24 9.70 4.97 -4.32
N ILE A 25 10.12 3.85 -4.90
CA ILE A 25 10.09 3.64 -6.35
C ILE A 25 8.65 3.63 -6.85
N GLY A 26 7.72 3.07 -6.08
CA GLY A 26 6.31 2.99 -6.40
C GLY A 26 5.66 4.35 -6.67
N VAL A 27 6.02 5.36 -5.89
CA VAL A 27 5.54 6.74 -6.09
C VAL A 27 6.05 7.30 -7.41
N LEU A 28 7.36 7.18 -7.65
CA LEU A 28 7.98 7.70 -8.87
C LEU A 28 7.44 6.99 -10.12
N ALA A 29 7.35 5.66 -10.07
CA ALA A 29 6.80 4.83 -11.14
C ALA A 29 5.32 5.15 -11.38
N GLY A 30 4.52 5.29 -10.31
CA GLY A 30 3.11 5.65 -10.38
C GLY A 30 2.89 6.98 -11.09
N VAL A 31 3.59 8.04 -10.66
CA VAL A 31 3.52 9.36 -11.29
C VAL A 31 3.93 9.28 -12.77
N THR A 32 5.04 8.60 -13.08
CA THR A 32 5.53 8.46 -14.45
C THR A 32 4.50 7.78 -15.34
N VAL A 33 3.95 6.64 -14.90
CA VAL A 33 2.90 5.91 -15.62
C VAL A 33 1.65 6.75 -15.78
N GLY A 34 1.22 7.48 -14.74
CA GLY A 34 0.05 8.35 -14.77
C GLY A 34 0.19 9.51 -15.77
N VAL A 35 1.36 10.14 -15.82
CA VAL A 35 1.69 11.19 -16.81
C VAL A 35 1.73 10.62 -18.22
N VAL A 36 2.33 9.45 -18.42
CA VAL A 36 2.37 8.77 -19.73
C VAL A 36 0.95 8.40 -20.19
N ALA A 37 0.12 7.89 -19.29
CA ALA A 37 -1.28 7.55 -19.58
C ALA A 37 -2.11 8.79 -19.96
N ALA A 38 -1.85 9.95 -19.35
CA ALA A 38 -2.53 11.20 -19.66
C ALA A 38 -2.32 11.71 -21.09
N ARG A 39 -1.34 11.19 -21.84
CA ARG A 39 -1.18 11.47 -23.28
C ARG A 39 -2.44 11.13 -24.09
N ARG A 40 -3.22 10.15 -23.63
CA ARG A 40 -4.45 9.68 -24.28
C ARG A 40 -5.66 10.59 -24.04
N TRP A 41 -5.55 11.58 -23.15
CA TRP A 41 -6.66 12.48 -22.81
C TRP A 41 -6.58 13.79 -23.60
N THR A 42 -7.74 14.33 -23.98
CA THR A 42 -7.86 15.59 -24.76
C THR A 42 -8.07 16.83 -23.89
N HIS A 43 -8.05 16.69 -22.56
CA HIS A 43 -8.34 17.75 -21.60
C HIS A 43 -7.13 18.71 -21.39
N PRO A 44 -7.34 20.03 -21.20
CA PRO A 44 -6.24 21.00 -21.01
C PRO A 44 -5.38 20.71 -19.78
N ARG A 45 -5.98 20.21 -18.70
CA ARG A 45 -5.29 19.81 -17.46
C ARG A 45 -4.85 18.33 -17.41
N LYS A 46 -4.78 17.65 -18.56
CA LYS A 46 -4.50 16.20 -18.61
C LYS A 46 -3.26 15.77 -17.83
N TRP A 47 -2.17 16.54 -17.92
CA TRP A 47 -0.91 16.22 -17.25
C TRP A 47 -1.02 16.28 -15.73
N ALA A 48 -1.69 17.30 -15.20
CA ALA A 48 -1.93 17.44 -13.77
C ALA A 48 -2.83 16.31 -13.24
N LEU A 49 -3.90 15.97 -13.97
CA LEU A 49 -4.79 14.85 -13.63
C LEU A 49 -4.06 13.50 -13.71
N GLY A 50 -3.19 13.32 -14.71
CA GLY A 50 -2.36 12.13 -14.87
C GLY A 50 -1.37 11.97 -13.74
N ALA A 51 -0.65 13.05 -13.40
CA ALA A 51 0.28 13.07 -12.28
C ALA A 51 -0.42 12.78 -10.95
N LEU A 52 -1.59 13.37 -10.70
CA LEU A 52 -2.37 13.12 -9.50
C LEU A 52 -2.87 11.67 -9.43
N THR A 53 -3.38 11.13 -10.54
CA THR A 53 -3.80 9.72 -10.62
C THR A 53 -2.62 8.79 -10.35
N GLY A 54 -1.48 9.07 -10.98
CA GLY A 54 -0.26 8.31 -10.80
C GLY A 54 0.28 8.37 -9.37
N LEU A 55 0.23 9.56 -8.74
CA LEU A 55 0.61 9.75 -7.35
C LEU A 55 -0.28 8.95 -6.41
N LEU A 56 -1.61 8.99 -6.59
CA LEU A 56 -2.56 8.25 -5.75
C LEU A 56 -2.37 6.74 -5.88
N CYS A 57 -2.16 6.24 -7.10
CA CYS A 57 -1.85 4.82 -7.31
C CYS A 57 -0.49 4.44 -6.72
N GLY A 58 0.54 5.26 -6.93
CA GLY A 58 1.89 5.03 -6.39
C GLY A 58 1.95 5.08 -4.87
N ALA A 59 1.12 5.91 -4.24
CA ALA A 59 1.01 6.04 -2.78
C ALA A 59 0.48 4.77 -2.07
N LEU A 60 -0.08 3.80 -2.80
CA LEU A 60 -0.48 2.51 -2.23
C LEU A 60 0.71 1.70 -1.71
N LEU A 61 1.89 1.84 -2.31
CA LEU A 61 3.09 1.14 -1.85
C LEU A 61 3.65 1.71 -0.53
N PRO A 62 3.81 3.04 -0.37
CA PRO A 62 4.03 3.66 0.94
C PRO A 62 2.98 3.31 1.99
N LEU A 63 1.69 3.27 1.62
CA LEU A 63 0.64 2.84 2.53
C LEU A 63 0.87 1.41 3.00
N THR A 64 1.18 0.49 2.08
CA THR A 64 1.52 -0.91 2.40
C THR A 64 2.71 -1.00 3.34
N TYR A 65 3.77 -0.22 3.09
CA TYR A 65 4.92 -0.15 4.01
C TYR A 65 4.54 0.38 5.39
N GLY A 66 3.67 1.39 5.47
CA GLY A 66 3.14 1.89 6.74
C GLY A 66 2.37 0.82 7.51
N LEU A 67 1.53 0.03 6.83
CA LEU A 67 0.81 -1.10 7.44
C LEU A 67 1.77 -2.19 7.92
N TRP A 68 2.81 -2.48 7.16
CA TRP A 68 3.87 -3.40 7.56
C TRP A 68 4.59 -2.94 8.84
N ARG A 69 4.97 -1.66 8.93
CA ARG A 69 5.57 -1.08 10.13
C ARG A 69 4.63 -1.15 11.33
N LEU A 70 3.35 -0.88 11.12
CA LEU A 70 2.32 -1.00 12.15
C LEU A 70 2.15 -2.44 12.62
N TYR A 71 2.16 -3.40 11.69
CA TYR A 71 2.10 -4.82 11.99
C TYR A 71 3.30 -5.27 12.85
N LEU A 72 4.53 -4.93 12.44
CA LEU A 72 5.73 -5.23 13.23
C LEU A 72 5.68 -4.57 14.62
N TRP A 73 5.19 -3.34 14.72
CA TRP A 73 5.04 -2.65 16.00
C TRP A 73 4.04 -3.35 16.92
N ARG A 74 2.90 -3.83 16.40
CA ARG A 74 1.91 -4.58 17.19
C ARG A 74 2.46 -5.92 17.70
N ILE A 75 3.23 -6.63 16.88
CA ILE A 75 3.83 -7.91 17.28
C ILE A 75 4.96 -7.71 18.29
N ARG A 76 5.70 -6.59 18.21
CA ARG A 76 6.76 -6.25 19.18
C ARG A 76 6.26 -6.24 20.63
N ILE A 77 5.01 -5.83 20.85
CA ILE A 77 4.40 -5.79 22.19
C ILE A 77 4.13 -7.23 22.72
N ASP A 78 3.98 -8.20 21.83
CA ASP A 78 3.71 -9.60 22.19
C ASP A 78 5.00 -10.44 22.34
N LEU A 79 6.21 -9.89 22.09
CA LEU A 79 7.47 -10.64 22.21
C LEU A 79 7.80 -11.12 23.64
N ASP A 80 7.21 -10.51 24.67
CA ASP A 80 7.31 -11.00 26.06
C ASP A 80 6.53 -12.30 26.31
N ARG A 81 5.66 -12.71 25.37
CA ARG A 81 4.95 -13.99 25.40
C ARG A 81 5.41 -14.78 24.17
N GLU A 82 6.25 -15.80 24.36
CA GLU A 82 6.95 -16.62 23.34
C GLU A 82 6.07 -17.34 22.26
N PHE A 83 4.88 -16.86 21.91
CA PHE A 83 3.98 -17.50 20.96
C PHE A 83 3.51 -16.55 19.85
N VAL A 84 3.87 -16.94 18.63
CA VAL A 84 3.58 -16.34 17.32
C VAL A 84 2.12 -15.89 17.21
N GLY A 85 1.94 -14.61 16.84
CA GLY A 85 0.73 -13.77 16.90
C GLY A 85 -0.55 -14.21 16.17
N LEU A 86 -0.70 -15.49 15.80
CA LEU A 86 -1.96 -16.06 15.30
C LEU A 86 -2.76 -16.86 16.33
N HIS A 87 -2.22 -17.09 17.54
CA HIS A 87 -2.90 -17.94 18.52
C HIS A 87 -4.03 -17.21 19.28
N ARG A 88 -4.05 -15.87 19.26
CA ARG A 88 -5.11 -15.06 19.89
C ARG A 88 -6.08 -14.55 18.83
N VAL A 89 -7.33 -15.01 18.92
CA VAL A 89 -8.46 -14.57 18.10
C VAL A 89 -8.60 -13.03 18.10
N GLU A 90 -8.27 -12.38 19.22
CA GLU A 90 -8.27 -10.92 19.36
C GLU A 90 -7.28 -10.21 18.42
N VAL A 91 -6.08 -10.76 18.23
CA VAL A 91 -5.05 -10.18 17.34
C VAL A 91 -5.46 -10.36 15.88
N LEU A 92 -5.98 -11.55 15.55
CA LEU A 92 -6.52 -11.84 14.22
C LEU A 92 -7.68 -10.91 13.87
N LEU A 93 -8.68 -10.78 14.77
CA LEU A 93 -9.81 -9.86 14.60
C LEU A 93 -9.33 -8.41 14.49
N GLY A 94 -8.34 -8.01 15.29
CA GLY A 94 -7.74 -6.69 15.21
C GLY A 94 -7.09 -6.39 13.87
N ASN A 95 -6.41 -7.36 13.26
CA ASN A 95 -5.84 -7.23 11.91
C ASN A 95 -6.93 -7.22 10.84
N VAL A 96 -7.94 -8.08 10.96
CA VAL A 96 -9.10 -8.10 10.04
C VAL A 96 -9.80 -6.74 10.05
N ALA A 97 -10.10 -6.19 11.23
CA ALA A 97 -10.71 -4.88 11.38
C ALA A 97 -9.84 -3.76 10.80
N LEU A 98 -8.53 -3.80 11.04
CA LEU A 98 -7.57 -2.84 10.47
C LEU A 98 -7.58 -2.89 8.94
N PHE A 99 -7.41 -4.07 8.33
CA PHE A 99 -7.39 -4.21 6.87
C PHE A 99 -8.74 -3.88 6.24
N ALA A 100 -9.85 -4.25 6.88
CA ALA A 100 -11.18 -3.87 6.44
C ALA A 100 -11.36 -2.34 6.47
N GLY A 101 -10.93 -1.68 7.55
CA GLY A 101 -10.99 -0.22 7.69
C GLY A 101 -10.14 0.50 6.66
N VAL A 102 -8.90 0.07 6.46
CA VAL A 102 -7.98 0.65 5.46
C VAL A 102 -8.51 0.40 4.05
N GLY A 103 -8.98 -0.81 3.74
CA GLY A 103 -9.58 -1.14 2.45
C GLY A 103 -10.83 -0.31 2.16
N ALA A 104 -11.72 -0.13 3.15
CA ALA A 104 -12.90 0.72 3.03
C ALA A 104 -12.52 2.19 2.79
N ALA A 105 -11.52 2.71 3.50
CA ALA A 105 -11.03 4.08 3.32
C ALA A 105 -10.42 4.28 1.92
N VAL A 106 -9.54 3.39 1.48
CA VAL A 106 -8.93 3.44 0.13
C VAL A 106 -10.00 3.33 -0.94
N GLY A 107 -10.95 2.40 -0.80
CA GLY A 107 -12.06 2.23 -1.73
C GLY A 107 -12.98 3.45 -1.81
N PHE A 108 -13.30 4.07 -0.67
CA PHE A 108 -14.10 5.29 -0.62
C PHE A 108 -13.40 6.46 -1.31
N VAL A 109 -12.12 6.69 -0.99
CA VAL A 109 -11.30 7.73 -1.62
C VAL A 109 -11.19 7.48 -3.13
N GLY A 110 -10.91 6.24 -3.54
CA GLY A 110 -10.84 5.85 -4.94
C GLY A 110 -12.14 6.10 -5.69
N ARG A 111 -13.29 5.75 -5.09
CA ARG A 111 -14.61 6.02 -5.67
C ARG A 111 -14.85 7.53 -5.82
N LYS A 112 -14.62 8.32 -4.78
CA LYS A 112 -14.83 9.78 -4.83
C LYS A 112 -13.89 10.46 -5.83
N TYR A 113 -12.66 9.99 -5.91
CA TYR A 113 -11.70 10.45 -6.90
C TYR A 113 -12.14 10.10 -8.32
N ALA A 114 -12.60 8.88 -8.58
CA ALA A 114 -13.10 8.48 -9.90
C ALA A 114 -14.32 9.30 -10.33
N GLU A 115 -15.29 9.49 -9.43
CA GLU A 115 -16.47 10.35 -9.65
C GLU A 115 -16.07 11.81 -9.93
N TRP A 116 -15.04 12.32 -9.25
CA TRP A 116 -14.49 13.66 -9.49
C TRP A 116 -13.74 13.76 -10.83
N LEU A 117 -12.87 12.79 -11.13
CA LEU A 117 -12.05 12.74 -12.34
C LEU A 117 -12.95 12.66 -13.59
N TRP A 118 -13.98 11.83 -13.54
CA TRP A 118 -14.98 11.74 -14.61
C TRP A 118 -15.68 13.08 -14.87
N ARG A 119 -16.07 13.78 -13.79
CA ARG A 119 -16.67 15.12 -13.90
C ARG A 119 -15.71 16.15 -14.48
N GLN A 120 -14.41 16.07 -14.18
CA GLN A 120 -13.41 16.97 -14.78
C GLN A 120 -13.24 16.68 -16.27
N LEU A 121 -13.09 15.41 -16.65
CA LEU A 121 -12.87 15.04 -18.05
C LEU A 121 -14.07 15.34 -18.96
N ASN A 122 -15.31 15.31 -18.42
CA ASN A 122 -16.53 15.61 -19.18
C ASN A 122 -16.93 17.09 -19.19
N ARG A 123 -16.34 17.95 -18.35
CA ARG A 123 -16.52 19.40 -18.45
C ARG A 123 -15.61 19.91 -19.56
N ARG A 124 -16.16 19.98 -20.78
CA ARG A 124 -15.53 20.68 -21.91
C ARG A 124 -15.53 22.18 -21.68
#